data_AF-A0A6J5FBL3-F1
#
_entry.id   AF-A0A6J5FBL3-F1
#
_cell.length_a   1.000
_cell.length_b   1.000
_cell.length_c   1.000
_cell.angle_alpha   90.00
_cell.angle_beta   90.00
_cell.angle_gamma   90.00
#
_symmetry.space_group_name_H-M   'P 1'
#
loop_
_entity.id
_entity.type
_entity.pdbx_description
1 polymer ?
#
loop_
_entity_poly.entity_id
_entity_poly.type
_entity_poly.pdbx_seq_one_letter_code
_entity_poly.pdbx_strand_id
1 'polypeptide(L)'
;MREKIFDNYLFIPIIGLPGAGVTETLDQLEKNGEQTVSIDELLGTRGMCIQALSAEVLPTQEEFDSRLVATFRNLDRDAPVYIGWKPTDVFGVKLPPKLVDNVRRASCVVLPRKRQERLARVLNQYATPELSTDTVVEFLSPKVSAEALGEILAHAKSSDKEPFPDLLACVIERYFDPEYIDEICRFNGAFVGNIDSATGQFDGKFLPNLTREKITSYVI
;
A
#
# COMPACT_ATOMS: atom_id res chain seq x y z
N MET A 1 14.06 -23.97 5.57
CA MET A 1 13.22 -24.63 4.54
C MET A 1 12.03 -23.77 4.11
N ARG A 2 11.37 -23.04 5.03
CA ARG A 2 10.27 -22.11 4.68
C ARG A 2 10.69 -20.89 3.83
N GLU A 3 11.87 -20.29 4.05
CA GLU A 3 12.29 -19.10 3.28
C GLU A 3 12.63 -19.36 1.81
N LYS A 4 13.05 -20.59 1.45
CA LYS A 4 13.36 -20.96 0.07
C LYS A 4 12.15 -20.94 -0.85
N ILE A 5 10.94 -20.93 -0.28
CA ILE A 5 9.71 -20.88 -1.08
C ILE A 5 9.59 -19.56 -1.85
N PHE A 6 10.27 -18.50 -1.41
CA PHE A 6 10.22 -17.19 -2.06
C PHE A 6 11.34 -17.00 -3.10
N ASP A 7 12.16 -18.02 -3.34
CA ASP A 7 13.24 -17.98 -4.33
C ASP A 7 12.73 -18.23 -5.75
N ASN A 8 13.44 -17.66 -6.73
CA ASN A 8 13.25 -17.89 -8.15
C ASN A 8 11.88 -17.45 -8.70
N TYR A 9 11.31 -16.37 -8.16
CA TYR A 9 10.17 -15.68 -8.78
C TYR A 9 10.62 -14.41 -9.47
N LEU A 10 10.01 -14.13 -10.62
CA LEU A 10 10.08 -12.83 -11.26
C LEU A 10 8.96 -11.94 -10.72
N PHE A 11 9.26 -11.13 -9.71
CA PHE A 11 8.28 -10.21 -9.12
C PHE A 11 8.10 -8.95 -9.97
N ILE A 12 6.85 -8.54 -10.12
CA ILE A 12 6.43 -7.22 -10.62
C ILE A 12 5.66 -6.54 -9.49
N PRO A 13 6.34 -5.80 -8.58
CA PRO A 13 5.68 -5.15 -7.47
C PRO A 13 4.80 -4.01 -7.97
N ILE A 14 3.53 -3.99 -7.58
CA ILE A 14 2.60 -2.88 -7.85
C ILE A 14 2.40 -2.11 -6.55
N ILE A 15 2.73 -0.83 -6.55
CA ILE A 15 2.60 0.06 -5.41
C ILE A 15 1.97 1.38 -5.85
N GLY A 16 1.27 2.04 -4.94
CA GLY A 16 0.74 3.37 -5.16
C GLY A 16 0.35 3.98 -3.83
N LEU A 17 0.24 5.30 -3.79
CA LEU A 17 -0.24 5.98 -2.60
C LEU A 17 -1.65 5.48 -2.22
N PRO A 18 -2.08 5.63 -0.96
CA PRO A 18 -3.46 5.37 -0.56
C PRO A 18 -4.50 5.86 -1.57
N GLY A 19 -5.43 4.97 -1.94
CA GLY A 19 -6.46 5.26 -2.93
C GLY A 19 -6.02 5.20 -4.40
N ALA A 20 -4.76 4.89 -4.71
CA ALA A 20 -4.25 4.79 -6.09
C ALA A 20 -4.86 3.63 -6.90
N GLY A 21 -5.49 2.65 -6.25
CA GLY A 21 -6.20 1.56 -6.91
C GLY A 21 -5.38 0.30 -7.17
N VAL A 22 -4.43 -0.01 -6.27
CA VAL A 22 -3.57 -1.21 -6.38
C VAL A 22 -4.42 -2.48 -6.35
N THR A 23 -5.36 -2.59 -5.42
CA THR A 23 -6.25 -3.76 -5.31
C THR A 23 -7.05 -3.97 -6.60
N GLU A 24 -7.71 -2.95 -7.13
CA GLU A 24 -8.46 -3.10 -8.38
C GLU A 24 -7.58 -3.43 -9.58
N THR A 25 -6.33 -2.94 -9.59
CA THR A 25 -5.37 -3.30 -10.65
C THR A 25 -5.01 -4.77 -10.57
N LEU A 26 -4.79 -5.32 -9.37
CA LEU A 26 -4.51 -6.74 -9.17
C LEU A 26 -5.73 -7.61 -9.51
N ASP A 27 -6.93 -7.24 -9.04
CA ASP A 27 -8.16 -7.97 -9.36
C ASP A 27 -8.36 -8.09 -10.87
N GLN A 28 -8.03 -7.03 -11.62
CA GLN A 28 -8.14 -7.05 -13.06
C GLN A 28 -7.03 -7.87 -13.72
N LEU A 29 -5.79 -7.80 -13.25
CA LEU A 29 -4.72 -8.67 -13.73
C LEU A 29 -5.05 -10.16 -13.53
N GLU A 30 -5.56 -10.52 -12.36
CA GLU A 30 -5.99 -11.88 -12.05
C GLU A 30 -7.12 -12.35 -12.98
N LYS A 31 -8.13 -11.49 -13.24
CA LYS A 31 -9.20 -11.79 -14.21
C LYS A 31 -8.71 -12.06 -15.62
N ASN A 32 -7.54 -11.55 -15.98
CA ASN A 32 -6.91 -11.79 -17.29
C ASN A 32 -5.94 -12.98 -17.27
N GLY A 33 -5.87 -13.72 -16.16
CA GLY A 33 -5.06 -14.93 -16.03
C GLY A 33 -3.62 -14.68 -15.59
N GLU A 34 -3.28 -13.45 -15.19
CA GLU A 34 -1.97 -13.15 -14.62
C GLU A 34 -1.85 -13.67 -13.18
N GLN A 35 -0.63 -14.04 -12.77
CA GLN A 35 -0.39 -14.45 -11.39
C GLN A 35 -0.30 -13.24 -10.48
N THR A 36 -1.21 -13.16 -9.50
CA THR A 36 -1.27 -12.05 -8.55
C THR A 36 -1.06 -12.52 -7.11
N VAL A 37 -0.47 -11.65 -6.29
CA VAL A 37 -0.38 -11.81 -4.84
C VAL A 37 -0.77 -10.50 -4.19
N SER A 38 -1.92 -10.47 -3.50
CA SER A 38 -2.36 -9.32 -2.73
C SER A 38 -2.01 -9.49 -1.26
N ILE A 39 -1.08 -8.68 -0.74
CA ILE A 39 -0.73 -8.73 0.69
C ILE A 39 -1.92 -8.29 1.55
N ASP A 40 -2.75 -7.37 1.05
CA ASP A 40 -3.97 -6.92 1.71
C ASP A 40 -4.96 -8.08 1.91
N GLU A 41 -5.18 -8.91 0.89
CA GLU A 41 -6.06 -10.07 1.00
C GLU A 41 -5.53 -11.12 1.97
N LEU A 42 -4.21 -11.35 1.98
CA LEU A 42 -3.58 -12.25 2.94
C LEU A 42 -3.79 -11.79 4.38
N LEU A 43 -3.82 -10.46 4.60
CA LEU A 43 -4.13 -9.82 5.88
C LEU A 43 -5.63 -9.76 6.19
N GLY A 44 -6.50 -10.05 5.22
CA GLY A 44 -7.94 -9.83 5.36
C GLY A 44 -8.30 -8.35 5.49
N THR A 45 -7.53 -7.48 4.84
CA THR A 45 -7.73 -6.02 4.83
C THR A 45 -7.93 -5.52 3.40
N ARG A 46 -8.37 -4.27 3.24
CA ARG A 46 -8.37 -3.58 1.94
C ARG A 46 -7.74 -2.20 2.03
N GLY A 47 -6.75 -1.92 1.19
CA GLY A 47 -6.17 -0.58 1.04
C GLY A 47 -5.19 -0.23 2.15
N MET A 48 -5.39 0.92 2.80
CA MET A 48 -4.53 1.30 3.91
C MET A 48 -4.81 0.37 5.08
N CYS A 49 -3.77 -0.29 5.59
CA CYS A 49 -3.87 -0.97 6.88
C CYS A 49 -3.92 0.12 7.94
N ILE A 50 -5.12 0.52 8.31
CA ILE A 50 -5.32 1.25 9.55
C ILE A 50 -6.14 0.32 10.41
N GLN A 51 -5.45 -0.64 11.03
CA GLN A 51 -6.07 -1.62 11.92
C GLN A 51 -6.86 -0.95 13.05
N ALA A 52 -6.48 0.26 13.45
CA ALA A 52 -7.23 1.07 14.40
C ALA A 52 -8.51 1.70 13.80
N LEU A 53 -8.60 1.85 12.47
CA LEU A 53 -9.74 2.44 11.76
C LEU A 53 -10.55 1.42 10.94
N SER A 54 -10.26 0.12 11.00
CA SER A 54 -11.13 -0.91 10.46
C SER A 54 -11.52 -1.87 11.57
N ALA A 55 -12.77 -2.35 11.58
CA ALA A 55 -13.22 -3.40 12.50
C ALA A 55 -12.60 -4.78 12.18
N GLU A 56 -11.57 -4.81 11.32
CA GLU A 56 -10.96 -6.03 10.80
C GLU A 56 -9.93 -6.55 11.81
N VAL A 57 -10.10 -7.81 12.21
CA VAL A 57 -9.13 -8.51 13.04
C VAL A 57 -8.00 -9.00 12.13
N LEU A 58 -6.81 -8.43 12.28
CA LEU A 58 -5.63 -8.94 11.57
C LEU A 58 -5.35 -10.39 11.98
N PRO A 59 -4.87 -11.23 11.04
CA PRO A 59 -4.46 -12.58 11.36
C PRO A 59 -3.29 -12.56 12.35
N THR A 60 -3.15 -13.65 13.09
CA THR A 60 -1.91 -13.94 13.81
C THR A 60 -0.75 -14.11 12.83
N GLN A 61 0.49 -13.96 13.31
CA GLN A 61 1.69 -14.18 12.49
C GLN A 61 1.69 -15.59 11.85
N GLU A 62 1.25 -16.61 12.58
CA GLU A 62 1.22 -18.00 12.08
C GLU A 62 0.17 -18.20 10.98
N GLU A 63 -1.02 -17.61 11.13
CA GLU A 63 -2.06 -17.63 10.10
C GLU A 63 -1.60 -16.90 8.85
N PHE A 64 -1.00 -15.72 9.01
CA PHE A 64 -0.46 -14.95 7.89
C PHE A 64 0.62 -15.73 7.14
N ASP A 65 1.61 -16.28 7.85
CA ASP A 65 2.68 -17.09 7.26
C ASP A 65 2.12 -18.31 6.52
N SER A 66 1.08 -18.94 7.08
CA SER A 66 0.43 -20.11 6.48
C SER A 66 -0.31 -19.74 5.19
N ARG A 67 -1.06 -18.64 5.18
CA ARG A 67 -1.72 -18.11 3.98
C ARG A 67 -0.70 -17.77 2.91
N LEU A 68 0.35 -17.05 3.28
CA LEU A 68 1.43 -16.64 2.37
C LEU A 68 2.11 -17.86 1.73
N VAL A 69 2.50 -18.87 2.54
CA VAL A 69 3.09 -20.11 2.02
C VAL A 69 2.12 -20.87 1.10
N ALA A 70 0.84 -20.93 1.46
CA ALA A 70 -0.17 -21.59 0.63
C ALA A 70 -0.33 -20.91 -0.74
N THR A 71 -0.40 -19.58 -0.78
CA THR A 71 -0.45 -18.81 -2.03
C THR A 71 0.77 -19.09 -2.90
N PHE A 72 1.98 -18.96 -2.34
CA PHE A 72 3.22 -19.16 -3.11
C PHE A 72 3.41 -20.59 -3.64
N ARG A 73 2.85 -21.61 -2.98
CA ARG A 73 2.91 -23.00 -3.48
C ARG A 73 2.15 -23.21 -4.79
N ASN A 74 1.13 -22.39 -5.05
CA ASN A 74 0.28 -22.54 -6.22
C ASN A 74 0.76 -21.68 -7.40
N LEU A 75 1.82 -20.88 -7.21
CA LEU A 75 2.40 -20.05 -8.26
C LEU A 75 3.37 -20.86 -9.12
N ASP A 76 3.27 -20.65 -10.43
CA ASP A 76 4.28 -21.01 -11.41
C ASP A 76 5.49 -20.07 -11.29
N ARG A 77 6.68 -20.66 -11.21
CA ARG A 77 7.96 -19.93 -11.07
C ARG A 77 8.47 -19.38 -12.39
N ASP A 78 8.04 -19.96 -13.50
CA ASP A 78 8.49 -19.57 -14.84
C ASP A 78 7.66 -18.43 -15.43
N ALA A 79 6.60 -17.99 -14.73
CA ALA A 79 5.77 -16.86 -15.09
C ALA A 79 5.94 -15.67 -14.11
N PRO A 80 5.74 -14.42 -14.57
CA PRO A 80 5.78 -13.25 -13.70
C PRO A 80 4.73 -13.32 -12.59
N VAL A 81 5.02 -12.68 -11.44
CA VAL A 81 4.10 -12.55 -10.31
C VAL A 81 3.90 -11.07 -9.98
N TYR A 82 2.71 -10.56 -10.23
CA TYR A 82 2.30 -9.22 -9.83
C TYR A 82 1.97 -9.21 -8.35
N ILE A 83 2.71 -8.44 -7.56
CA ILE A 83 2.55 -8.42 -6.10
C ILE A 83 2.11 -7.03 -5.64
N GLY A 84 0.94 -6.96 -5.01
CA GLY A 84 0.46 -5.75 -4.36
C GLY A 84 1.32 -5.41 -3.16
N TRP A 85 1.96 -4.26 -3.19
CA TRP A 85 2.93 -3.85 -2.17
C TRP A 85 2.50 -2.59 -1.43
N LYS A 86 2.91 -2.52 -0.16
CA LYS A 86 2.77 -1.34 0.71
C LYS A 86 3.91 -1.32 1.74
N PRO A 87 4.13 -0.21 2.45
CA PRO A 87 5.18 -0.11 3.47
C PRO A 87 5.09 -1.26 4.48
N THR A 88 6.23 -1.87 4.81
CA THR A 88 6.26 -3.04 5.70
C THR A 88 5.74 -2.77 7.10
N ASP A 89 5.86 -1.52 7.54
CA ASP A 89 5.59 -1.10 8.91
C ASP A 89 4.09 -0.91 9.18
N VAL A 90 3.26 -0.94 8.13
CA VAL A 90 1.81 -0.84 8.25
C VAL A 90 1.11 -2.20 8.39
N PHE A 91 1.80 -3.32 8.21
CA PHE A 91 1.13 -4.63 8.11
C PHE A 91 0.65 -5.23 9.44
N GLY A 92 1.15 -4.78 10.60
CA GLY A 92 0.84 -5.39 11.91
C GLY A 92 1.40 -6.81 12.11
N VAL A 93 1.91 -7.44 11.04
CA VAL A 93 2.64 -8.71 10.99
C VAL A 93 3.97 -8.50 10.28
N LYS A 94 4.92 -9.42 10.48
CA LYS A 94 6.21 -9.37 9.80
C LYS A 94 6.14 -10.15 8.49
N LEU A 95 6.56 -9.52 7.40
CA LEU A 95 6.85 -10.24 6.15
C LEU A 95 8.16 -11.02 6.28
N PRO A 96 8.28 -12.20 5.65
CA PRO A 96 9.56 -12.92 5.58
C PRO A 96 10.65 -12.04 4.95
N PRO A 97 11.82 -11.86 5.58
CA PRO A 97 12.88 -10.97 5.08
C PRO A 97 13.29 -11.29 3.65
N LYS A 98 13.35 -12.59 3.33
CA LYS A 98 13.68 -13.07 1.99
C LYS A 98 12.71 -12.62 0.90
N LEU A 99 11.41 -12.59 1.21
CA LEU A 99 10.39 -12.09 0.28
C LEU A 99 10.58 -10.58 0.08
N VAL A 100 10.75 -9.83 1.16
CA VAL A 100 10.97 -8.37 1.11
C VAL A 100 12.19 -8.03 0.26
N ASP A 101 13.31 -8.72 0.48
CA ASP A 101 14.54 -8.52 -0.29
C ASP A 101 14.34 -8.84 -1.78
N ASN A 102 13.69 -9.95 -2.10
CA ASN A 102 13.46 -10.33 -3.49
C ASN A 102 12.51 -9.35 -4.20
N VAL A 103 11.48 -8.86 -3.51
CA VAL A 103 10.53 -7.86 -4.04
C VAL A 103 11.21 -6.51 -4.24
N ARG A 104 11.96 -6.00 -3.25
CA ARG A 104 12.65 -4.69 -3.35
C ARG A 104 13.78 -4.68 -4.37
N ARG A 105 14.36 -5.84 -4.70
CA ARG A 105 15.35 -5.97 -5.79
C ARG A 105 14.73 -5.80 -7.18
N ALA A 106 13.42 -6.00 -7.34
CA ALA A 106 12.75 -5.72 -8.59
C ALA A 106 12.57 -4.21 -8.80
N SER A 107 12.26 -3.82 -10.04
CA SER A 107 11.69 -2.49 -10.28
C SER A 107 10.19 -2.55 -10.03
N CYS A 108 9.65 -1.60 -9.28
CA CYS A 108 8.21 -1.54 -9.01
C CYS A 108 7.46 -0.80 -10.12
N VAL A 109 6.17 -1.08 -10.23
CA VAL A 109 5.18 -0.27 -10.95
C VAL A 109 4.51 0.64 -9.94
N VAL A 110 4.62 1.95 -10.14
CA VAL A 110 4.00 2.98 -9.32
C VAL A 110 2.76 3.48 -10.05
N LEU A 111 1.58 3.25 -9.47
CA LEU A 111 0.32 3.72 -10.03
C LEU A 111 0.13 5.21 -9.72
N PRO A 112 0.12 6.10 -10.74
CA PRO A 112 -0.19 7.50 -10.54
C PRO A 112 -1.69 7.66 -10.35
N ARG A 113 -2.10 8.51 -9.40
CA ARG A 113 -3.49 8.96 -9.30
C ARG A 113 -3.54 10.33 -8.67
N LYS A 114 -4.40 11.20 -9.22
CA LYS A 114 -4.53 12.58 -8.73
C LYS A 114 -4.95 12.57 -7.26
N ARG A 115 -4.35 13.47 -6.47
CA ARG A 115 -4.67 13.66 -5.05
C ARG A 115 -6.17 13.65 -4.76
N GLN A 116 -6.96 14.44 -5.48
CA GLN A 116 -8.40 14.55 -5.23
C GLN A 116 -9.14 13.21 -5.43
N GLU A 117 -8.76 12.44 -6.45
CA GLU A 117 -9.35 11.12 -6.71
C GLU A 117 -8.96 10.10 -5.65
N ARG A 118 -7.69 10.13 -5.20
CA ARG A 118 -7.20 9.28 -4.10
C ARG A 118 -7.99 9.55 -2.82
N LEU A 119 -8.07 10.82 -2.42
CA LEU A 119 -8.79 11.23 -1.22
C LEU A 119 -10.26 10.84 -1.30
N ALA A 120 -10.95 11.12 -2.41
CA ALA A 120 -12.37 10.75 -2.57
C ALA A 120 -12.59 9.23 -2.43
N ARG A 121 -11.69 8.42 -2.99
CA ARG A 121 -11.76 6.95 -2.88
C ARG A 121 -11.54 6.46 -1.46
N VAL A 122 -10.53 6.99 -0.78
CA VAL A 122 -10.25 6.64 0.62
C VAL A 122 -11.40 7.10 1.51
N LEU A 123 -11.89 8.33 1.35
CA LEU A 123 -13.03 8.83 2.10
C LEU A 123 -14.28 7.97 1.87
N ASN A 124 -14.58 7.57 0.64
CA ASN A 124 -15.71 6.66 0.39
C ASN A 124 -15.55 5.30 1.08
N GLN A 125 -14.32 4.83 1.28
CA GLN A 125 -14.03 3.55 1.92
C GLN A 125 -14.08 3.64 3.45
N TYR A 126 -13.64 4.75 4.05
CA TYR A 126 -13.47 4.90 5.50
C TYR A 126 -14.33 6.02 6.11
N ALA A 127 -15.25 6.66 5.39
CA ALA A 127 -16.22 7.59 5.99
C ALA A 127 -17.37 6.78 6.62
N THR A 128 -17.06 6.00 7.65
CA THR A 128 -18.06 5.28 8.45
C THR A 128 -18.29 5.97 9.78
N PRO A 129 -19.51 5.87 10.38
CA PRO A 129 -19.84 6.55 11.63
C PRO A 129 -19.01 6.10 12.83
N GLU A 130 -18.37 4.92 12.77
CA GLU A 130 -17.55 4.39 13.87
C GLU A 130 -16.20 5.10 13.98
N LEU A 131 -15.80 5.90 13.00
CA LEU A 131 -14.49 6.52 12.95
C LEU A 131 -14.52 7.93 13.55
N SER A 132 -13.75 8.08 14.62
CA SER A 132 -13.69 9.31 15.42
C SER A 132 -12.28 9.89 15.45
N THR A 133 -12.19 11.16 15.84
CA THR A 133 -10.91 11.82 16.12
C THR A 133 -10.08 11.05 17.15
N ASP A 134 -10.73 10.49 18.18
CA ASP A 134 -10.05 9.75 19.24
C ASP A 134 -9.37 8.49 18.70
N THR A 135 -10.04 7.78 17.78
CA THR A 135 -9.49 6.60 17.11
C THR A 135 -8.22 6.94 16.29
N VAL A 136 -8.23 8.09 15.62
CA VAL A 136 -7.06 8.59 14.87
C VAL A 136 -5.92 8.95 15.82
N VAL A 137 -6.22 9.57 16.96
CA VAL A 137 -5.23 9.93 17.99
C VAL A 137 -4.59 8.68 18.60
N GLU A 138 -5.40 7.68 18.96
CA GLU A 138 -4.92 6.41 19.50
C GLU A 138 -3.98 5.71 18.51
N PHE A 139 -4.32 5.72 17.22
CA PHE A 139 -3.49 5.15 16.17
C PHE A 139 -2.15 5.88 15.98
N LEU A 140 -2.18 7.22 15.89
CA LEU A 140 -1.02 8.02 15.52
C LEU A 140 -0.08 8.32 16.68
N SER A 141 -0.59 8.46 17.91
CA SER A 141 0.21 8.82 19.07
C SER A 141 1.44 7.93 19.33
N PRO A 142 1.44 6.60 19.11
CA PRO A 142 2.66 5.79 19.23
C PRO A 142 3.57 5.86 17.99
N LYS A 143 3.16 6.50 16.89
CA LYS A 143 3.83 6.47 15.58
C LYS A 143 4.46 7.80 15.17
N VAL A 144 3.97 8.92 15.71
CA VAL A 144 4.46 10.26 15.38
C VAL A 144 4.80 11.04 16.64
N SER A 145 5.57 12.13 16.51
CA SER A 145 5.83 13.04 17.63
C SER A 145 4.56 13.76 18.07
N ALA A 146 4.53 14.22 19.33
CA ALA A 146 3.41 15.02 19.84
C ALA A 146 3.17 16.31 19.02
N GLU A 147 4.25 16.90 18.48
CA GLU A 147 4.19 18.06 17.60
C GLU A 147 3.50 17.74 16.27
N ALA A 148 3.93 16.68 15.58
CA ALA A 148 3.32 16.23 14.32
C ALA A 148 1.84 15.85 14.50
N LEU A 149 1.50 15.20 15.62
CA LEU A 149 0.12 14.90 15.96
C LEU A 149 -0.70 16.19 16.19
N GLY A 150 -0.13 17.17 16.90
CA GLY A 150 -0.74 18.47 17.12
C GLY A 150 -1.05 19.21 15.81
N GLU A 151 -0.13 19.19 14.85
CA GLU A 151 -0.34 19.79 13.53
C GLU A 151 -1.49 19.14 12.75
N ILE A 152 -1.54 17.81 12.72
CA ILE A 152 -2.60 17.05 12.03
C ILE A 152 -3.97 17.40 12.64
N LEU A 153 -4.07 17.43 13.97
CA LEU A 153 -5.32 17.74 14.67
C LEU A 153 -5.75 19.20 14.53
N ALA A 154 -4.78 20.14 14.53
CA ALA A 154 -5.07 21.56 14.38
C ALA A 154 -5.62 21.88 12.98
N HIS A 155 -5.06 21.25 11.95
CA HIS A 155 -5.52 21.43 10.57
C HIS A 155 -6.98 20.96 10.40
N ALA A 156 -7.32 19.80 10.97
CA ALA A 156 -8.69 19.27 10.94
C ALA A 156 -9.72 20.16 11.64
N LYS A 157 -9.34 20.81 12.75
CA LYS A 157 -10.22 21.71 13.53
C LYS A 157 -10.48 23.05 12.86
N SER A 158 -9.69 23.42 11.85
CA SER A 158 -9.82 24.72 11.16
C SER A 158 -10.82 24.72 10.01
N SER A 159 -11.44 23.58 9.70
CA SER A 159 -12.44 23.45 8.63
C SER A 159 -13.87 23.68 9.16
N ASP A 160 -14.67 24.46 8.43
CA ASP A 160 -16.09 24.69 8.71
C ASP A 160 -16.99 23.47 8.37
N LYS A 161 -16.41 22.37 7.86
CA LYS A 161 -17.12 21.15 7.44
C LYS A 161 -17.02 20.04 8.47
N GLU A 162 -17.65 18.89 8.19
CA GLU A 162 -17.53 17.69 9.01
C GLU A 162 -16.05 17.40 9.33
N PRO A 163 -15.66 17.31 10.61
CA PRO A 163 -14.25 17.32 11.01
C PRO A 163 -13.49 16.06 10.59
N PHE A 164 -14.21 14.97 10.28
CA PHE A 164 -13.60 13.68 10.02
C PHE A 164 -13.01 13.55 8.60
N PRO A 165 -13.72 13.90 7.50
CA PRO A 165 -13.11 13.90 6.16
C PRO A 165 -11.81 14.71 6.07
N ASP A 166 -11.77 15.89 6.66
CA ASP A 166 -10.59 16.75 6.64
C ASP A 166 -9.47 16.21 7.52
N LEU A 167 -9.80 15.62 8.68
CA LEU A 167 -8.82 14.89 9.49
C LEU A 167 -8.21 13.73 8.71
N LEU A 168 -9.03 12.87 8.10
CA LEU A 168 -8.55 11.70 7.37
C LEU A 168 -7.68 12.11 6.17
N ALA A 169 -8.06 13.15 5.43
CA ALA A 169 -7.24 13.69 4.36
C ALA A 169 -5.86 14.15 4.88
N CYS A 170 -5.83 14.83 6.02
CA CYS A 170 -4.58 15.29 6.63
C CYS A 170 -3.70 14.12 7.10
N VAL A 171 -4.31 13.07 7.67
CA VAL A 171 -3.59 11.84 8.05
C VAL A 171 -3.00 11.15 6.83
N ILE A 172 -3.75 11.02 5.74
CA ILE A 172 -3.24 10.43 4.49
C ILE A 172 -2.01 11.19 4.02
N GLU A 173 -2.09 12.51 3.95
CA GLU A 173 -1.04 13.34 3.34
C GLU A 173 0.21 13.49 4.20
N ARG A 174 0.04 13.59 5.52
CA ARG A 174 1.14 13.87 6.44
C ARG A 174 1.76 12.63 7.05
N TYR A 175 1.02 11.52 7.08
CA TYR A 175 1.51 10.26 7.64
C TYR A 175 1.66 9.18 6.57
N PHE A 176 0.60 8.82 5.83
CA PHE A 176 0.69 7.69 4.90
C PHE A 176 1.47 7.99 3.62
N ASP A 177 1.17 9.08 2.91
CA ASP A 177 1.83 9.42 1.65
C ASP A 177 3.38 9.43 1.79
N PRO A 178 3.97 10.03 2.84
CA PRO A 178 5.42 9.97 3.06
C PRO A 178 5.99 8.56 3.25
N GLU A 179 5.30 7.68 3.98
CA GLU A 179 5.71 6.29 4.21
C GLU A 179 5.68 5.47 2.92
N TYR A 180 4.65 5.67 2.09
CA TYR A 180 4.57 5.04 0.77
C TYR A 180 5.65 5.55 -0.17
N ILE A 181 5.95 6.85 -0.17
CA ILE A 181 7.06 7.42 -0.96
C ILE A 181 8.40 6.83 -0.52
N ASP A 182 8.61 6.67 0.79
CA ASP A 182 9.82 6.03 1.32
C ASP A 182 9.94 4.58 0.89
N GLU A 183 8.84 3.82 0.95
CA GLU A 183 8.85 2.43 0.49
C GLU A 183 9.15 2.34 -1.02
N ILE A 184 8.58 3.23 -1.85
CA ILE A 184 8.90 3.30 -3.28
C ILE A 184 10.40 3.54 -3.47
N CYS A 185 11.02 4.42 -2.68
CA CYS A 185 12.45 4.71 -2.78
C CYS A 185 13.36 3.55 -2.36
N ARG A 186 12.83 2.49 -1.73
CA ARG A 186 13.58 1.27 -1.38
C ARG A 186 13.69 0.26 -2.53
N PHE A 187 12.99 0.48 -3.64
CA PHE A 187 13.11 -0.35 -4.85
C PHE A 187 14.30 0.05 -5.71
N ASN A 188 14.79 -0.88 -6.53
CA ASN A 188 15.90 -0.64 -7.46
C ASN A 188 15.55 0.33 -8.60
N GLY A 189 14.27 0.49 -8.91
CA GLY A 189 13.75 1.39 -9.96
C GLY A 189 12.23 1.42 -9.93
N ALA A 190 11.65 2.41 -10.59
CA ALA A 190 10.20 2.54 -10.66
C ALA A 190 9.73 2.81 -12.09
N PHE A 191 8.67 2.13 -12.48
CA PHE A 191 7.88 2.39 -13.66
C PHE A 191 6.64 3.16 -13.23
N VAL A 192 6.59 4.47 -13.49
CA VAL A 192 5.44 5.30 -13.11
C VAL A 192 4.48 5.40 -14.29
N GLY A 193 3.27 4.89 -14.12
CA GLY A 193 2.30 4.82 -15.20
C GLY A 193 1.16 3.87 -14.94
N ASN A 194 0.37 3.63 -15.96
CA ASN A 194 -0.79 2.74 -15.89
C ASN A 194 -0.43 1.37 -16.47
N ILE A 195 -0.98 0.34 -15.87
CA ILE A 195 -1.04 -0.98 -16.48
C ILE A 195 -2.34 -1.02 -17.28
N ASP A 196 -2.25 -1.20 -18.60
CA ASP A 196 -3.40 -1.59 -19.39
C ASP A 196 -3.80 -2.98 -18.93
N SER A 197 -4.84 -2.99 -18.13
CA SER A 197 -5.29 -4.19 -17.49
C SER A 197 -5.86 -5.21 -18.49
N ALA A 198 -6.25 -4.82 -19.70
CA ALA A 198 -6.73 -5.77 -20.73
C ALA A 198 -5.59 -6.48 -21.47
N THR A 199 -4.42 -5.86 -21.55
CA THR A 199 -3.28 -6.37 -22.33
C THR A 199 -2.06 -6.73 -21.49
N GLY A 200 -2.06 -6.36 -20.20
CA GLY A 200 -0.90 -6.44 -19.33
C GLY A 200 0.21 -5.45 -19.71
N GLN A 201 0.00 -4.61 -20.74
CA GLN A 201 1.03 -3.66 -21.20
C GLN A 201 1.15 -2.49 -20.24
N PHE A 202 2.38 -2.16 -19.92
CA PHE A 202 2.69 -1.00 -19.11
C PHE A 202 2.91 0.23 -19.99
N ASP A 203 2.12 1.28 -19.78
CA ASP A 203 2.34 2.61 -20.34
C ASP A 203 2.81 3.55 -19.24
N GLY A 204 4.09 3.93 -19.30
CA GLY A 204 4.66 4.82 -18.31
C GLY A 204 6.13 5.11 -18.47
N LYS A 205 6.66 5.86 -17.50
CA LYS A 205 8.03 6.33 -17.48
C LYS A 205 8.87 5.53 -16.50
N PHE A 206 9.99 4.99 -16.98
CA PHE A 206 11.00 4.41 -16.10
C PHE A 206 11.82 5.50 -15.40
N LEU A 207 11.97 5.36 -14.09
CA LEU A 207 12.73 6.21 -13.20
C LEU A 207 13.83 5.39 -12.51
N PRO A 208 15.11 5.58 -12.87
CA PRO A 208 16.23 5.05 -12.11
C PRO A 208 16.61 6.00 -10.96
N ASN A 209 17.38 5.48 -9.99
CA ASN A 209 17.95 6.25 -8.87
C ASN A 209 16.87 7.06 -8.13
N LEU A 210 15.96 6.32 -7.49
CA LEU A 210 14.77 6.86 -6.84
C LEU A 210 15.17 7.79 -5.69
N THR A 211 14.45 8.91 -5.58
CA THR A 211 14.56 9.88 -4.48
C THR A 211 13.16 10.37 -4.16
N ARG A 212 12.94 10.83 -2.92
CA ARG A 212 11.62 11.34 -2.51
C ARG A 212 11.14 12.44 -3.45
N GLU A 213 11.98 13.44 -3.73
CA GLU A 213 11.66 14.55 -4.63
C GLU A 213 11.19 14.08 -6.01
N LYS A 214 11.93 13.15 -6.63
CA LYS A 214 11.53 12.58 -7.92
C LYS A 214 10.17 11.90 -7.82
N ILE A 215 9.98 10.97 -6.89
CA ILE A 215 8.72 10.22 -6.79
C ILE A 215 7.55 11.15 -6.48
N THR A 216 7.70 12.08 -5.54
CA THR A 216 6.68 13.07 -5.18
C THR A 216 6.15 13.82 -6.39
N SER A 217 7.02 14.24 -7.32
CA SER A 217 6.60 14.97 -8.53
C SER A 217 5.69 14.17 -9.48
N TYR A 218 5.58 12.85 -9.28
CA TYR A 218 4.75 11.95 -10.08
C TYR A 218 3.49 11.47 -9.37
N VAL A 219 3.45 11.49 -8.03
CA VAL A 219 2.38 10.85 -7.24
C VAL A 219 1.55 11.81 -6.40
N ILE A 220 2.02 13.04 -6.18
CA ILE A 220 1.29 14.11 -5.48
C ILE A 220 0.76 15.12 -6.50
#